data_AF-A0A8H7PY18-F1
#
_entry.id   AF-A0A8H7PY18-F1
#
_cell.length_a   1.000
_cell.length_b   1.000
_cell.length_c   1.000
_cell.angle_alpha   90.00
_cell.angle_beta   90.00
_cell.angle_gamma   90.00
#
_symmetry.space_group_name_H-M   'P 1'
#
loop_
_entity.id
_entity.type
_entity.pdbx_description
1 polymer ?
#
loop_
_entity_poly.entity_id
_entity_poly.type
_entity_poly.pdbx_seq_one_letter_code
_entity_poly.pdbx_strand_id
1 'polypeptide(L)'
;MPNARKKRQAKNEDFKKTRLKVGKKKVVADNFTDTSFKSKTISLPNQSITEDKSNLLTNSRNLTLSTLLSQMRHYSAGTRK
;
A
#
# COMPACT_ATOMS: atom_id res chain seq x y z
N MET A 1 26.68 -47.09 -0.77
CA MET A 1 25.89 -47.03 -2.02
C MET A 1 24.44 -46.72 -1.68
N PRO A 2 23.79 -45.68 -2.25
CA PRO A 2 22.41 -45.36 -1.89
C PRO A 2 21.46 -46.48 -2.34
N ASN A 3 20.64 -46.97 -1.41
CA ASN A 3 19.67 -48.05 -1.63
C ASN A 3 18.72 -47.73 -2.79
N ALA A 4 18.32 -48.77 -3.54
CA ALA A 4 17.51 -48.66 -4.76
C ALA A 4 16.22 -47.83 -4.57
N ARG A 5 15.63 -47.85 -3.37
CA ARG A 5 14.46 -47.06 -3.00
C ARG A 5 14.73 -45.55 -3.00
N LYS A 6 15.90 -45.11 -2.51
CA LYS A 6 16.34 -43.70 -2.55
C LYS A 6 16.58 -43.23 -3.99
N LYS A 7 17.19 -44.09 -4.84
CA LYS A 7 17.38 -43.77 -6.27
C LYS A 7 16.06 -43.62 -7.03
N ARG A 8 15.04 -44.41 -6.71
CA ARG A 8 13.69 -44.30 -7.31
C ARG A 8 12.92 -43.07 -6.84
N GLN A 9 13.07 -42.68 -5.57
CA GLN A 9 12.45 -41.47 -5.03
C GLN A 9 13.06 -40.21 -5.65
N ALA A 10 14.39 -40.15 -5.75
CA ALA A 10 15.10 -39.06 -6.43
C ALA A 10 14.65 -38.88 -7.89
N LYS A 11 14.44 -39.98 -8.63
CA LYS A 11 13.91 -39.94 -10.01
C LYS A 11 12.46 -39.44 -10.13
N ASN A 12 11.68 -39.52 -9.05
CA ASN A 12 10.28 -39.10 -9.02
C ASN A 12 10.10 -37.71 -8.40
N GLU A 13 11.17 -37.03 -7.98
CA GLU A 13 11.09 -35.70 -7.37
C GLU A 13 10.81 -34.61 -8.40
N ASP A 14 11.31 -34.76 -9.62
CA ASP A 14 11.29 -33.71 -10.64
C ASP A 14 9.87 -33.35 -11.10
N PHE A 15 8.93 -34.31 -11.14
CA PHE A 15 7.56 -34.05 -11.57
C PHE A 15 6.53 -34.88 -10.78
N LYS A 16 6.04 -34.34 -9.66
CA LYS A 16 4.92 -34.92 -8.89
C LYS A 16 3.63 -34.16 -9.15
N LYS A 17 2.75 -34.74 -9.97
CA LYS A 17 1.39 -34.21 -10.15
C LYS A 17 0.55 -34.45 -8.90
N THR A 18 -0.06 -33.40 -8.37
CA THR A 18 -1.01 -33.53 -7.25
C THR A 18 -2.23 -34.33 -7.67
N ARG A 19 -2.72 -35.22 -6.80
CA ARG A 19 -3.95 -35.98 -7.04
C ARG A 19 -5.15 -35.04 -7.21
N LEU A 20 -6.02 -35.36 -8.15
CA LEU A 20 -7.27 -34.63 -8.37
C LEU A 20 -8.17 -34.77 -7.14
N LYS A 21 -8.51 -33.65 -6.50
CA LYS A 21 -9.42 -33.62 -5.34
C LYS A 21 -10.80 -33.17 -5.81
N VAL A 22 -11.78 -34.08 -5.74
CA VAL A 22 -13.17 -33.80 -6.07
C VAL A 22 -13.70 -32.65 -5.20
N GLY A 23 -14.45 -31.73 -5.79
CA GLY A 23 -15.04 -30.56 -5.09
C GLY A 23 -14.08 -29.40 -4.80
N LYS A 24 -12.79 -29.48 -5.20
CA LYS A 24 -11.86 -28.36 -5.13
C LYS A 24 -11.64 -27.75 -6.52
N LYS A 25 -11.32 -26.46 -6.56
CA LYS A 25 -10.96 -25.78 -7.82
C LYS A 25 -9.77 -26.49 -8.45
N LYS A 26 -9.80 -26.59 -9.78
CA LYS A 26 -8.68 -27.11 -10.58
C LYS A 26 -7.43 -26.28 -10.24
N VAL A 27 -6.34 -26.98 -9.94
CA VAL A 27 -5.05 -26.34 -9.66
C VAL A 27 -4.58 -25.67 -10.95
N VAL A 28 -3.98 -24.50 -10.78
CA VAL A 28 -3.37 -23.73 -11.85
C VAL A 28 -2.21 -24.54 -12.45
N ALA A 29 -1.95 -24.40 -13.75
CA ALA A 29 -0.85 -25.11 -14.40
C ALA A 29 0.52 -24.71 -13.83
N ASP A 30 1.47 -25.64 -13.81
CA ASP A 30 2.79 -25.42 -13.18
C ASP A 30 3.62 -24.30 -13.84
N ASN A 31 3.28 -23.91 -15.08
CA ASN A 31 3.92 -22.85 -15.84
C ASN A 31 3.17 -21.51 -15.77
N PHE A 32 2.14 -21.38 -14.93
CA PHE A 32 1.36 -20.16 -14.83
C PHE A 32 2.13 -19.06 -14.10
N THR A 33 2.20 -17.89 -14.72
CA THR A 33 2.72 -16.68 -14.09
C THR A 33 1.54 -15.83 -13.62
N ASP A 34 1.45 -15.59 -12.32
CA ASP A 34 0.44 -14.68 -11.75
C ASP A 34 0.92 -13.23 -11.88
N THR A 35 0.21 -12.43 -12.65
CA THR A 35 0.48 -11.00 -12.87
C THR A 35 -0.42 -10.10 -12.03
N SER A 36 -1.10 -10.64 -11.02
CA SER A 36 -1.91 -9.84 -10.11
C SER A 36 -1.01 -9.03 -9.16
N PHE A 37 -1.02 -7.71 -9.34
CA PHE A 37 -0.42 -6.78 -8.39
C PHE A 37 -1.44 -5.73 -7.96
N LYS A 38 -1.29 -5.24 -6.73
CA LYS A 38 -2.08 -4.12 -6.20
C LYS A 38 -1.13 -3.01 -5.80
N SER A 39 -1.27 -1.84 -6.40
CA SER A 39 -0.54 -0.63 -6.03
C SER A 39 -1.48 0.35 -5.36
N LYS A 40 -1.10 0.83 -4.17
CA LYS A 40 -1.76 1.97 -3.50
C LYS A 40 -0.91 3.21 -3.69
N THR A 41 -1.55 4.36 -3.86
CA THR A 41 -0.88 5.65 -3.96
C THR A 41 -0.77 6.30 -2.58
N ILE A 42 0.22 7.18 -2.43
CA ILE A 42 0.37 8.02 -1.25
C ILE A 42 -0.54 9.24 -1.41
N SER A 43 -1.31 9.57 -0.38
CA SER A 43 -2.05 10.83 -0.29
C SER A 43 -1.31 11.75 0.67
N LEU A 44 -0.91 12.93 0.17
CA LEU A 44 -0.24 13.96 0.95
C LEU A 44 -1.26 15.05 1.33
N PRO A 45 -1.18 15.61 2.54
CA PRO A 45 -1.99 16.77 2.91
C PRO A 45 -1.54 18.00 2.11
N ASN A 46 -2.51 18.85 1.74
CA ASN A 46 -2.22 20.10 1.05
C ASN A 46 -1.48 21.07 1.96
N GLN A 47 -0.57 21.86 1.37
CA GLN A 47 0.16 22.93 2.06
C GLN A 47 -0.34 24.29 1.60
N SER A 48 -0.44 25.25 2.53
CA SER A 48 -0.97 26.59 2.25
C SER A 48 -0.08 27.47 1.36
N ILE A 49 1.08 26.96 0.93
CA ILE A 49 2.03 27.66 0.04
C ILE A 49 1.50 27.71 -1.39
N THR A 50 0.80 26.66 -1.80
CA THR A 50 0.25 26.52 -3.16
C THR A 50 -1.20 27.01 -3.28
N GLU A 51 -1.82 27.41 -2.17
CA GLU A 51 -3.19 27.90 -2.16
C GLU A 51 -3.23 29.36 -2.63
N ASP A 52 -4.04 29.64 -3.66
CA ASP A 52 -4.32 30.99 -4.09
C ASP A 52 -5.26 31.68 -3.09
N LYS A 53 -4.77 32.76 -2.48
CA LYS A 53 -5.47 33.56 -1.47
C LYS A 53 -5.84 34.96 -1.99
N SER A 54 -5.61 35.24 -3.27
CA SER A 54 -5.82 36.57 -3.88
C SER A 54 -7.25 37.11 -3.70
N ASN A 55 -8.24 36.22 -3.71
CA ASN A 55 -9.66 36.56 -3.59
C ASN A 55 -10.19 36.57 -2.15
N LEU A 56 -9.35 36.30 -1.14
CA LEU A 56 -9.75 36.19 0.26
C LEU A 56 -9.19 37.35 1.09
N LEU A 57 -9.94 37.77 2.11
CA LEU A 57 -9.42 38.70 3.11
C LEU A 57 -8.31 38.02 3.90
N THR A 58 -7.12 38.62 3.85
CA THR A 58 -5.93 38.13 4.54
C THR A 58 -5.39 39.19 5.50
N ASN A 59 -4.76 38.72 6.59
CA ASN A 59 -3.99 39.60 7.49
C ASN A 59 -2.62 39.96 6.85
N SER A 60 -1.86 40.89 7.44
CA SER A 60 -0.47 41.23 7.08
C SER A 60 0.48 40.02 6.96
N ARG A 61 0.12 38.89 7.59
CA ARG A 61 0.83 37.60 7.51
C ARG A 61 0.33 36.68 6.39
N ASN A 62 -0.53 37.14 5.49
CA ASN A 62 -1.16 36.34 4.41
C ASN A 62 -1.91 35.08 4.92
N LEU A 63 -2.50 35.19 6.11
CA LEU A 63 -3.33 34.17 6.74
C LEU A 63 -4.82 34.50 6.52
N THR A 64 -5.60 33.47 6.21
CA THR A 64 -7.06 33.58 6.02
C THR A 64 -7.78 33.45 7.37
N LEU A 65 -9.01 33.95 7.46
CA LEU A 65 -9.80 33.89 8.70
C LEU A 65 -9.96 32.47 9.25
N SER A 66 -10.17 31.47 8.39
CA SER A 66 -10.29 30.06 8.79
C SER A 66 -9.02 29.53 9.45
N THR A 67 -7.84 29.90 8.92
CA THR A 67 -6.55 29.50 9.50
C THR A 67 -6.31 30.15 10.87
N LEU A 68 -6.68 31.42 11.03
CA LEU A 68 -6.57 32.14 12.30
C LEU A 68 -7.48 31.53 13.37
N LEU A 69 -8.73 31.21 13.01
CA LEU A 69 -9.68 30.58 13.93
C LEU A 69 -9.20 29.19 14.38
N SER A 70 -8.53 28.44 13.50
CA SER A 70 -7.87 27.18 13.87
C SER A 70 -6.72 27.39 14.87
N GLN A 71 -5.90 28.43 14.67
CA GLN A 71 -4.77 28.76 15.57
C GLN A 71 -5.21 29.15 16.99
N MET A 72 -6.43 29.67 17.17
CA MET A 72 -6.96 29.97 18.51
C MET A 72 -7.04 28.74 19.42
N ARG A 73 -7.10 27.53 18.85
CA ARG A 73 -7.12 26.26 19.60
C ARG A 73 -5.73 25.65 19.81
N HIS A 74 -4.67 26.31 19.33
CA HIS A 74 -3.31 25.80 19.44
C HIS A 74 -2.83 25.80 20.90
N TYR A 75 -2.03 24.81 21.31
CA TYR A 75 -1.62 24.63 22.71
C TYR A 75 -0.67 25.74 23.21
N SER A 76 0.14 26.33 22.34
CA SER A 76 1.08 27.39 22.69
C SER A 76 0.38 28.74 22.87
N ALA A 77 0.68 29.43 23.97
CA ALA A 77 0.10 30.76 24.25
C ALA A 77 0.55 31.82 23.22
N GLY A 78 1.80 31.72 22.73
CA GLY A 78 2.34 32.66 21.73
C GLY A 78 1.72 32.52 20.34
N THR A 79 1.12 31.37 20.01
CA THR A 79 0.43 31.17 18.72
C THR A 79 -1.04 31.58 18.79
N ARG A 80 -1.63 31.62 20.00
CA ARG A 80 -3.00 32.13 20.22
C ARG A 80 -3.07 33.66 20.35
N LYS A 81 -1.97 34.30 20.74
CA LYS A 81 -1.82 35.76 20.86
C LYS A 81 -1.47 36.38 19.53
#